data_AF-A0A2V6FAP3-F1
#
_entry.id   AF-A0A2V6FAP3-F1
#
_cell.length_a   1.000
_cell.length_b   1.000
_cell.length_c   1.000
_cell.angle_alpha   90.00
_cell.angle_beta   90.00
_cell.angle_gamma   90.00
#
_symmetry.space_group_name_H-M   'P 1'
#
loop_
_entity.id
_entity.type
_entity.pdbx_description
1 polymer ?
#
loop_
_entity_poly.entity_id
_entity_poly.type
_entity_poly.pdbx_seq_one_letter_code
_entity_poly.pdbx_strand_id
1 'polypeptide(L)'
;MSSPDVIAFRWLRSGDDTFAAMLSAIDAARASIEFESYIYTASPLGEQFRDALIRASRRGVRVQVLIDSFGSITLSDNFWGPLRKAGG
;
A
#
# COMPACT_ATOMS: atom_id res chain seq x y z
N MET A 1 -22.10 27.41 16.41
CA MET A 1 -21.23 26.54 17.23
C MET A 1 -20.91 25.33 16.39
N SER A 2 -19.71 25.27 15.82
CA SER A 2 -19.27 24.13 14.99
C SER A 2 -19.10 22.92 15.91
N SER A 3 -19.77 21.81 15.60
CA SER A 3 -19.59 20.55 16.31
C SER A 3 -18.13 20.10 16.22
N PRO A 4 -17.56 19.50 17.28
CA PRO A 4 -16.19 18.99 17.23
C PRO A 4 -16.09 17.91 16.16
N ASP A 5 -15.02 17.96 15.35
CA ASP A 5 -14.69 16.90 14.40
C ASP A 5 -14.51 15.59 15.18
N VAL A 6 -15.53 14.73 15.14
CA VAL A 6 -15.46 13.42 15.79
C VAL A 6 -14.47 12.59 14.98
N ILE A 7 -13.32 12.27 15.56
CA ILE A 7 -12.43 11.27 15.00
C ILE A 7 -13.14 9.92 15.13
N ALA A 8 -13.74 9.47 14.03
CA ALA A 8 -14.38 8.17 13.93
C ALA A 8 -13.33 7.10 13.59
N PHE A 9 -13.22 6.09 14.44
CA PHE A 9 -12.38 4.92 14.20
C PHE A 9 -13.21 3.74 13.71
N ARG A 10 -12.69 2.98 12.75
CA ARG A 10 -13.29 1.71 12.29
C ARG A 10 -12.35 0.56 12.60
N TRP A 11 -12.82 -0.36 13.44
CA TRP A 11 -12.10 -1.59 13.76
C TRP A 11 -12.26 -2.62 12.64
N LEU A 12 -11.15 -3.24 12.24
CA LEU A 12 -11.11 -4.35 11.28
C LEU A 12 -10.78 -5.63 12.02
N ARG A 13 -11.56 -6.69 11.77
CA ARG A 13 -11.57 -7.90 12.61
C ARG A 13 -10.72 -9.03 12.04
N SER A 14 -10.25 -8.89 10.80
CA SER A 14 -9.48 -9.91 10.10
C SER A 14 -8.40 -9.27 9.22
N GLY A 15 -7.43 -10.10 8.83
CA GLY A 15 -6.43 -9.72 7.83
C GLY A 15 -7.09 -9.35 6.50
N ASP A 16 -8.06 -10.15 6.04
CA ASP A 16 -8.76 -9.91 4.77
C ASP A 16 -9.50 -8.58 4.76
N ASP A 17 -10.22 -8.24 5.84
CA ASP A 17 -10.88 -6.93 5.97
C ASP A 17 -9.87 -5.78 5.96
N THR A 18 -8.70 -6.01 6.57
CA THR A 18 -7.59 -5.05 6.64
C THR A 18 -6.98 -4.82 5.27
N PHE A 19 -6.64 -5.88 4.56
CA PHE A 19 -6.06 -5.79 3.23
C PHE A 19 -7.04 -5.16 2.22
N ALA A 20 -8.32 -5.53 2.27
CA ALA A 20 -9.35 -4.92 1.43
C ALA A 20 -9.49 -3.41 1.70
N ALA A 21 -9.46 -3.00 2.98
CA ALA A 21 -9.50 -1.59 3.35
C ALA A 21 -8.26 -0.81 2.88
N MET A 22 -7.07 -1.39 3.02
CA MET A 22 -5.82 -0.79 2.57
C MET A 22 -5.80 -0.63 1.05
N LEU A 23 -6.20 -1.65 0.29
CA LEU A 23 -6.30 -1.59 -1.17
C LEU A 23 -7.29 -0.49 -1.61
N SER A 24 -8.45 -0.40 -0.96
CA SER A 24 -9.41 0.68 -1.22
C SER A 24 -8.83 2.06 -0.91
N ALA A 25 -8.02 2.20 0.13
CA ALA A 25 -7.36 3.46 0.47
C ALA A 25 -6.30 3.84 -0.58
N ILE A 26 -5.50 2.88 -1.04
CA ILE A 26 -4.52 3.06 -2.13
C ILE A 26 -5.21 3.51 -3.42
N ASP A 27 -6.33 2.89 -3.78
CA ASP A 27 -7.07 3.24 -5.00
C ASP A 27 -7.76 4.62 -4.88
N ALA A 28 -8.16 5.04 -3.69
CA ALA A 28 -8.77 6.35 -3.44
C ALA A 28 -7.76 7.50 -3.21
N ALA A 29 -6.48 7.19 -2.97
CA ALA A 29 -5.45 8.17 -2.67
C ALA A 29 -5.28 9.19 -3.82
N ARG A 30 -5.07 10.46 -3.44
CA ARG A 30 -4.98 11.60 -4.38
C ARG A 30 -3.66 12.35 -4.34
N ALA A 31 -2.88 12.22 -3.27
CA ALA A 31 -1.68 13.03 -3.04
C ALA A 31 -0.44 12.17 -2.80
N SER A 32 -0.46 11.32 -1.77
CA SER A 32 0.64 10.39 -1.49
C SER A 32 0.17 9.09 -0.86
N ILE A 33 1.05 8.09 -0.93
CA ILE A 33 1.00 6.82 -0.23
C ILE A 33 2.39 6.50 0.29
N GLU A 34 2.49 6.32 1.60
CA GLU A 34 3.63 5.75 2.29
C GLU A 34 3.26 4.33 2.73
N PHE A 35 3.85 3.33 2.08
CA PHE A 35 3.56 1.92 2.35
C PHE A 35 4.76 1.25 3.02
N GLU A 36 4.55 0.75 4.23
CA GLU A 36 5.59 0.10 5.01
C GLU A 36 5.13 -1.28 5.48
N SER A 37 6.00 -2.30 5.36
CA SER A 37 5.71 -3.63 5.87
C SER A 37 6.97 -4.36 6.35
N TYR A 38 6.81 -5.13 7.43
CA TYR A 38 7.85 -6.04 7.94
C TYR A 38 7.96 -7.31 7.07
N ILE A 39 6.85 -8.04 6.86
CA ILE A 39 6.84 -9.23 6.02
C ILE A 39 6.23 -8.89 4.67
N TYR A 40 6.97 -9.15 3.60
CA TYR A 40 6.47 -8.99 2.24
C TYR A 40 7.02 -10.07 1.31
N THR A 41 6.13 -10.69 0.53
CA THR A 41 6.48 -11.76 -0.40
C THR A 41 5.81 -11.52 -1.75
N ALA A 42 6.36 -12.11 -2.82
CA ALA A 42 5.75 -12.14 -4.15
C ALA A 42 4.57 -13.14 -4.21
N SER A 43 3.67 -13.08 -3.24
CA SER A 43 2.42 -13.84 -3.20
C SER A 43 1.35 -13.15 -4.03
N PRO A 44 0.22 -13.83 -4.36
CA PRO A 44 -0.90 -13.20 -5.04
C PRO A 44 -1.41 -11.93 -4.34
N LEU A 45 -1.34 -11.88 -3.00
CA LEU A 45 -1.69 -10.68 -2.24
C LEU A 45 -0.63 -9.58 -2.40
N GLY A 46 0.65 -9.92 -2.30
CA GLY A 46 1.74 -8.97 -2.55
C GLY A 46 1.66 -8.35 -3.94
N GLU A 47 1.41 -9.16 -4.98
CA GLU A 47 1.22 -8.67 -6.34
C GLU A 47 0.03 -7.70 -6.46
N GLN A 48 -1.08 -7.99 -5.78
CA GLN A 48 -2.23 -7.07 -5.73
C GLN A 48 -1.86 -5.70 -5.14
N PHE A 49 -1.10 -5.69 -4.03
CA PHE A 49 -0.61 -4.44 -3.45
C PHE A 49 0.34 -3.70 -4.38
N ARG A 50 1.33 -4.39 -4.96
CA ARG A 50 2.24 -3.81 -5.94
C ARG A 50 1.48 -3.16 -7.10
N ASP A 51 0.51 -3.87 -7.65
CA ASP A 51 -0.25 -3.39 -8.81
C ASP A 51 -1.16 -2.21 -8.44
N ALA A 52 -1.73 -2.18 -7.23
CA ALA A 52 -2.48 -1.03 -6.71
C ALA A 52 -1.60 0.21 -6.55
N LEU A 53 -0.40 0.04 -6.00
CA LEU A 53 0.61 1.10 -5.86
C LEU A 53 1.05 1.64 -7.23
N ILE A 54 1.26 0.76 -8.21
CA ILE A 54 1.55 1.15 -9.60
C ILE A 54 0.41 1.96 -10.21
N ARG A 55 -0.85 1.53 -10.01
CA ARG A 55 -2.02 2.30 -10.47
C ARG A 55 -2.04 3.69 -9.83
N ALA A 56 -1.76 3.80 -8.54
CA ALA A 56 -1.70 5.08 -7.84
C ALA A 56 -0.60 5.99 -8.38
N SER A 57 0.62 5.46 -8.53
CA SER A 57 1.75 6.18 -9.11
C SER A 57 1.43 6.72 -10.50
N ARG A 58 0.79 5.90 -11.37
CA ARG A 58 0.33 6.34 -12.71
C ARG A 58 -0.74 7.43 -12.69
N ARG A 59 -1.53 7.56 -11.63
CA ARG A 59 -2.49 8.67 -11.44
C ARG A 59 -1.80 9.97 -10.99
N GLY A 60 -0.48 9.95 -10.76
CA GLY A 60 0.27 11.10 -10.24
C GLY A 60 0.34 11.16 -8.71
N VAL A 61 -0.09 10.10 -8.01
CA VAL A 61 0.07 10.00 -6.55
C VAL A 61 1.53 9.70 -6.24
N ARG A 62 2.14 10.42 -5.28
CA ARG A 62 3.50 10.10 -4.82
C ARG A 62 3.48 8.80 -4.04
N VAL A 63 4.19 7.79 -4.51
CA VAL A 63 4.26 6.49 -3.83
C VAL A 63 5.67 6.29 -3.28
N GLN A 64 5.76 5.89 -2.02
CA GLN A 64 7.00 5.47 -1.38
C GLN A 64 6.76 4.12 -0.69
N VAL A 65 7.68 3.18 -0.91
CA VAL A 65 7.60 1.83 -0.37
C VAL A 65 8.86 1.53 0.43
N LEU A 66 8.68 1.19 1.71
CA LEU A 66 9.74 0.74 2.60
C LEU A 66 9.43 -0.67 3.09
N ILE A 67 10.35 -1.59 2.85
CA ILE A 67 10.17 -3.01 3.18
C ILE A 67 11.37 -3.49 3.98
N ASP A 68 11.10 -4.24 5.05
CA ASP A 68 12.16 -4.85 5.83
C ASP A 68 12.85 -5.99 5.06
N SER A 69 14.18 -5.99 5.09
CA SER A 69 15.02 -6.95 4.36
C SER A 69 14.91 -8.37 4.94
N PHE A 70 14.83 -8.49 6.27
CA PHE A 70 14.79 -9.79 6.93
C PHE A 70 13.44 -10.48 6.73
N GLY A 71 12.34 -9.76 6.93
CA GLY A 71 10.98 -10.26 6.69
C GLY A 71 10.63 -10.47 5.22
N SER A 72 11.49 -10.01 4.30
CA SER A 72 11.28 -10.10 2.85
C SER A 72 12.46 -10.76 2.12
N ILE A 73 13.21 -11.63 2.81
CA ILE A 73 14.43 -12.26 2.28
C ILE A 73 14.22 -13.05 0.98
N THR A 74 12.99 -13.49 0.70
CA THR A 74 12.62 -14.22 -0.53
C THR A 74 12.19 -13.30 -1.68
N LEU A 75 12.09 -12.00 -1.45
CA LEU A 75 11.61 -11.04 -2.45
C LEU A 75 12.77 -10.64 -3.37
N SER A 76 12.60 -10.85 -4.67
CA SER A 76 13.59 -10.40 -5.65
C SER A 76 13.65 -8.87 -5.72
N ASP A 77 14.84 -8.30 -5.86
CA ASP A 77 15.06 -6.88 -6.12
C ASP A 77 14.27 -6.34 -7.33
N ASN A 78 14.01 -7.22 -8.31
CA ASN A 78 13.26 -6.90 -9.53
C ASN A 78 11.75 -6.81 -9.31
N PHE A 79 11.23 -7.29 -8.18
CA PHE A 79 9.79 -7.28 -7.88
C PHE A 79 9.21 -5.86 -7.96
N TRP A 80 9.95 -4.86 -7.49
CA TRP A 80 9.56 -3.44 -7.51
C TRP A 80 9.90 -2.71 -8.82
N GLY A 81 10.54 -3.39 -9.78
CA GLY A 81 10.92 -2.81 -11.07
C GLY A 81 9.76 -2.12 -11.80
N PRO A 82 8.57 -2.72 -11.89
CA PRO A 82 7.40 -2.07 -12.48
C PRO A 82 6.94 -0.80 -11.76
N LEU A 83 7.06 -0.73 -10.42
CA LEU A 83 6.73 0.45 -9.63
C LEU A 83 7.74 1.58 -9.86
N ARG A 84 9.04 1.26 -9.85
CA ARG A 84 10.11 2.24 -10.18
C ARG A 84 9.92 2.83 -11.57
N LYS A 85 9.52 2.01 -12.54
CA LYS A 85 9.19 2.45 -13.91
C LYS A 85 7.96 3.36 -13.98
N ALA A 86 7.04 3.25 -13.02
CA ALA A 86 5.86 4.11 -12.94
C ALA A 86 6.14 5.47 -12.27
N GLY A 87 7.33 5.65 -11.67
CA GLY A 87 7.71 6.87 -10.96
C GLY A 87 7.51 6.82 -9.45
N GLY A 88 7.33 5.62 -8.89
CA GLY A 88 7.40 5.36 -7.44
C GLY A 88 8.76 4.84 -6.98
#